data_AF-A0A923XNY1-F1
#
_entry.id   AF-A0A923XNY1-F1
#
_cell.length_a   1.000
_cell.length_b   1.000
_cell.length_c   1.000
_cell.angle_alpha   90.00
_cell.angle_beta   90.00
_cell.angle_gamma   90.00
#
_symmetry.space_group_name_H-M   'P 1'
#
loop_
_entity.id
_entity.type
_entity.pdbx_description
1 polymer ?
#
loop_
_entity_poly.entity_id
_entity_poly.type
_entity_poly.pdbx_seq_one_letter_code
_entity_poly.pdbx_strand_id
1 'polypeptide(L)'
;MASYHIPQFLDSGDKIFGPLNVRQFGYALFGGILSFLLFTVVQSIIPSIGLYGIVPVFPVIALFGYLAFGKYNGRDSEIYILKLIIYFLKPRLMVYTRVADNSDLDEHLSKLTYEKISKEWNERVAQTSTDENNFENHSTKMKAERIRQLGITIDVGQRNALQSVMKNTVANEISQNSLNAMLPQNQNHRYTQSLLINKRETIKPIESEVANIPETNYFEEK
;
A
#
# COMPACT_ATOMS: atom_id res chain seq x y z
N MET A 1 60.11 13.34 12.85
CA MET A 1 58.84 12.79 13.36
C MET A 1 59.14 11.42 13.93
N ALA A 2 58.91 11.19 15.23
CA ALA A 2 59.13 9.90 15.86
C ALA A 2 57.88 9.04 15.69
N SER A 3 58.00 7.94 14.95
CA SER A 3 56.91 6.97 14.76
C SER A 3 56.89 6.02 15.95
N TYR A 4 55.84 6.11 16.77
CA TYR A 4 55.62 5.16 17.87
C TYR A 4 55.02 3.88 17.27
N HIS A 5 55.82 2.83 17.14
CA HIS A 5 55.30 1.50 16.79
C HIS A 5 54.57 0.95 18.01
N ILE A 6 53.25 0.84 17.91
CA ILE A 6 52.45 0.14 18.92
C ILE A 6 52.94 -1.32 18.92
N PRO A 7 53.46 -1.84 20.05
CA PRO A 7 53.84 -3.24 20.13
C PRO A 7 52.58 -4.10 19.91
N GLN A 8 52.52 -4.80 18.78
CA GLN A 8 51.37 -5.62 18.37
C GLN A 8 51.34 -7.01 19.06
N PHE A 9 51.96 -7.14 20.24
CA PHE A 9 52.01 -8.40 20.97
C PHE A 9 50.82 -8.52 21.92
N LEU A 10 49.60 -8.53 21.37
CA LEU A 10 48.41 -8.90 22.14
C LEU A 10 47.80 -10.14 21.49
N ASP A 11 48.05 -11.30 22.08
CA ASP A 11 47.47 -12.65 21.81
C ASP A 11 48.48 -13.79 21.53
N SER A 12 49.75 -13.69 21.91
CA SER A 12 50.55 -14.92 22.06
C SER A 12 50.20 -15.57 23.41
N GLY A 13 49.17 -16.41 23.43
CA GLY A 13 48.86 -17.23 24.61
C GLY A 13 50.07 -18.06 25.06
N ASP A 14 50.10 -18.43 26.34
CA ASP A 14 51.25 -19.09 26.97
C ASP A 14 51.69 -20.33 26.19
N LYS A 15 52.91 -20.26 25.64
CA LYS A 15 53.53 -21.34 24.90
C LYS A 15 54.24 -22.24 25.90
N ILE A 16 53.64 -23.40 26.19
CA ILE A 16 54.18 -24.33 27.19
C ILE A 16 55.09 -25.38 26.55
N PHE A 17 54.79 -25.82 25.32
CA PHE A 17 55.59 -26.81 24.58
C PHE A 17 56.02 -26.26 23.22
N GLY A 18 57.20 -25.62 23.19
CA GLY A 18 57.79 -25.08 21.96
C GLY A 18 56.88 -24.04 21.29
N PRO A 19 56.54 -24.16 20.00
CA PRO A 19 55.68 -23.21 19.31
C PRO A 19 54.18 -23.37 19.63
N LEU A 20 53.79 -24.41 20.38
CA LEU A 20 52.41 -24.80 20.66
C LEU A 20 51.91 -24.26 22.01
N ASN A 21 50.69 -23.73 22.00
CA ASN A 21 49.91 -23.41 23.19
C ASN A 21 49.35 -24.70 23.82
N VAL A 22 48.94 -24.68 25.10
CA VAL A 22 48.34 -25.84 25.80
C VAL A 22 47.14 -26.41 25.04
N ARG A 23 46.30 -25.53 24.51
CA ARG A 23 45.11 -25.92 23.72
C ARG A 23 45.52 -26.61 22.42
N GLN A 24 46.51 -26.06 21.71
CA GLN A 24 47.06 -26.63 20.49
C GLN A 24 47.73 -27.98 20.72
N PHE A 25 48.43 -28.13 21.84
CA PHE A 25 48.98 -29.41 22.27
C PHE A 25 47.88 -30.44 22.53
N GLY A 26 46.78 -30.04 23.17
CA GLY A 26 45.59 -30.88 23.32
C GLY A 26 45.03 -31.34 21.97
N TYR A 27 44.94 -30.45 20.97
CA TYR A 27 44.51 -30.80 19.63
C TYR A 27 45.47 -31.76 18.91
N ALA A 28 46.79 -31.59 19.09
CA ALA A 28 47.80 -32.48 18.52
C ALA A 28 47.74 -33.87 19.13
N LEU A 29 47.63 -33.97 20.46
CA LEU A 29 47.49 -35.25 21.16
C LEU A 29 46.19 -35.95 20.77
N PHE A 30 45.07 -35.24 20.84
CA PHE A 30 43.76 -35.79 20.51
C PHE A 30 43.70 -36.21 19.04
N GLY A 31 44.19 -35.37 18.13
CA GLY A 31 44.26 -35.68 16.69
C GLY A 31 45.16 -36.86 16.39
N GLY A 32 46.31 -36.99 17.08
CA GLY A 32 47.22 -38.12 16.94
C GLY A 32 46.59 -39.43 17.41
N ILE A 33 45.99 -39.43 18.61
CA ILE A 33 45.29 -40.60 19.16
C ILE A 33 44.11 -40.99 18.27
N LEU A 34 43.28 -40.02 17.88
CA LEU A 34 42.11 -40.26 17.03
C LEU A 34 42.51 -40.80 15.66
N SER A 35 43.55 -40.25 15.05
CA SER A 35 44.06 -40.72 13.75
C SER A 35 44.65 -42.13 13.85
N PHE A 36 45.36 -42.44 14.93
CA PHE A 36 45.87 -43.79 15.18
C PHE A 36 44.74 -44.81 15.38
N LEU A 37 43.68 -44.42 16.08
CA LEU A 37 42.53 -45.27 16.34
C LEU A 37 41.74 -45.51 15.04
N LEU A 38 41.54 -44.47 14.22
CA LEU A 38 40.95 -44.60 12.88
C LEU A 38 41.79 -45.49 11.97
N PHE A 39 43.11 -45.31 11.94
CA PHE A 39 44.01 -46.14 11.14
C PHE A 39 43.90 -47.62 11.56
N THR A 40 43.87 -47.88 12.87
CA THR A 40 43.70 -49.24 13.41
C THR A 40 42.37 -49.86 13.01
N VAL A 41 41.27 -49.10 13.06
CA VAL A 41 39.94 -49.55 12.62
C VAL A 41 39.92 -49.86 11.12
N VAL A 42 40.48 -48.98 10.29
CA VAL A 42 40.58 -49.19 8.84
C VAL A 42 41.38 -50.44 8.51
N GLN A 43 42.53 -50.64 9.18
CA GLN A 43 43.37 -51.82 9.00
C GLN A 43 42.68 -53.11 9.46
N SER A 44 41.82 -53.04 10.48
CA SER A 44 41.02 -54.18 10.95
C SER A 44 39.93 -54.58 9.96
N ILE A 45 39.25 -53.61 9.33
CA ILE A 45 38.17 -53.87 8.37
C ILE A 45 38.74 -54.35 7.02
N ILE A 46 39.86 -53.77 6.57
CA ILE A 46 40.46 -54.08 5.27
C ILE A 46 41.99 -54.29 5.43
N PRO A 47 42.43 -55.47 5.90
CA PRO A 47 43.85 -55.72 6.16
C PRO A 47 44.74 -55.64 4.92
N SER A 48 44.17 -55.90 3.74
CA SER A 48 44.86 -55.88 2.45
C SER A 48 45.27 -54.47 1.98
N ILE A 49 44.75 -53.42 2.62
CA ILE A 49 45.02 -52.03 2.22
C ILE A 49 46.42 -51.57 2.67
N GLY A 50 46.99 -52.16 3.73
CA GLY A 50 48.32 -51.81 4.25
C GLY A 50 48.51 -50.29 4.45
N LEU A 51 49.61 -49.75 3.91
CA LEU A 51 49.95 -48.32 4.04
C LEU A 51 48.94 -47.38 3.33
N TYR A 52 48.17 -47.88 2.35
CA TYR A 52 47.11 -47.10 1.70
C TYR A 52 45.95 -46.74 2.65
N GLY A 53 45.89 -47.36 3.84
CA GLY A 53 44.94 -47.02 4.89
C GLY A 53 45.11 -45.59 5.41
N ILE A 54 46.23 -44.92 5.09
CA ILE A 54 46.42 -43.50 5.42
C ILE A 54 45.49 -42.58 4.63
N VAL A 55 45.03 -42.97 3.43
CA VAL A 55 44.19 -42.14 2.54
C VAL A 55 42.90 -41.68 3.22
N PRO A 56 42.07 -42.56 3.81
CA PRO A 56 40.87 -42.14 4.53
C PRO A 56 41.17 -41.39 5.84
N VAL A 57 42.34 -41.60 6.44
CA VAL A 57 42.74 -40.96 7.71
C VAL A 57 43.37 -39.57 7.49
N PHE A 58 43.93 -39.34 6.31
CA PHE A 58 44.60 -38.11 5.91
C PHE A 58 43.80 -36.82 6.19
N PRO A 59 42.50 -36.71 5.87
CA PRO A 59 41.75 -35.48 6.16
C PRO A 59 41.69 -35.16 7.67
N VAL A 60 41.66 -36.18 8.52
CA VAL A 60 41.67 -36.00 9.98
C VAL A 60 43.04 -35.52 10.44
N ILE A 61 44.11 -36.16 9.98
CA ILE A 61 45.50 -35.75 10.27
C ILE A 61 45.75 -34.31 9.81
N ALA A 62 45.33 -33.98 8.59
CA ALA A 62 45.49 -32.65 8.02
C ALA A 62 44.73 -31.59 8.83
N LEU A 63 43.48 -31.88 9.23
CA LEU A 63 42.66 -30.96 10.02
C LEU A 63 43.27 -30.71 11.40
N PHE A 64 43.56 -31.76 12.17
CA PHE A 64 44.12 -31.61 13.52
C PHE A 64 45.57 -31.09 13.50
N GLY A 65 46.36 -31.47 12.48
CA GLY A 65 47.69 -30.92 12.26
C GLY A 65 47.65 -29.42 11.98
N TYR A 66 46.70 -28.96 11.15
CA TYR A 66 46.49 -27.53 10.94
C TYR A 66 45.94 -26.82 12.18
N LEU A 67 45.09 -27.47 12.99
CA LEU A 67 44.58 -26.90 14.23
C LEU A 67 45.68 -26.72 15.30
N ALA A 68 46.69 -27.60 15.29
CA ALA A 68 47.84 -27.52 16.19
C ALA A 68 48.90 -26.53 15.71
N PHE A 69 49.33 -26.61 14.44
CA PHE A 69 50.48 -25.86 13.92
C PHE A 69 50.10 -24.65 13.04
N GLY A 70 48.87 -24.60 12.55
CA GLY A 70 48.41 -23.56 11.63
C GLY A 70 48.35 -22.19 12.31
N LYS A 71 48.93 -21.20 11.64
CA LYS A 71 48.82 -19.79 12.03
C LYS A 71 48.32 -19.00 10.84
N TYR A 72 47.30 -18.19 11.07
CA TYR A 72 46.75 -17.31 10.05
C TYR A 72 46.74 -15.88 10.59
N ASN A 73 47.43 -14.97 9.90
CA ASN A 73 47.56 -13.56 10.29
C ASN A 73 47.97 -13.36 11.77
N GLY A 74 48.93 -14.14 12.25
CA GLY A 74 49.44 -14.04 13.62
C GLY A 74 48.50 -14.59 14.71
N ARG A 75 47.36 -15.19 14.33
CA ARG A 75 46.39 -15.80 15.26
C ARG A 75 46.37 -17.33 15.12
N ASP A 76 46.07 -17.99 16.22
CA ASP A 76 45.88 -19.44 16.28
C ASP A 76 44.74 -19.88 15.36
N SER A 77 44.95 -20.98 14.62
CA SER A 77 44.05 -21.49 13.58
C SER A 77 42.66 -21.90 14.09
N GLU A 78 42.51 -22.20 15.38
CA GLU A 78 41.24 -22.56 16.03
C GLU A 78 40.15 -21.52 15.76
N ILE A 79 40.47 -20.23 15.95
CA ILE A 79 39.51 -19.14 15.77
C ILE A 79 39.09 -19.03 14.31
N TYR A 80 40.02 -19.29 13.39
CA TYR A 80 39.74 -19.23 11.97
C TYR A 80 38.82 -20.37 11.53
N ILE A 81 39.10 -21.61 11.98
CA ILE A 81 38.26 -22.77 11.67
C ILE A 81 36.87 -22.61 12.27
N LEU A 82 36.75 -22.12 13.50
CA LEU A 82 35.45 -21.84 14.10
C LEU A 82 34.67 -20.82 13.27
N LYS A 83 35.32 -19.75 12.81
CA LYS A 83 34.70 -18.76 11.92
C LYS A 83 34.32 -19.34 10.56
N LEU A 84 35.14 -20.23 10.01
CA LEU A 84 34.84 -20.93 8.77
C LEU A 84 33.58 -21.79 8.91
N ILE A 85 33.47 -22.55 9.99
CA ILE A 85 32.29 -23.38 10.29
C ILE A 85 31.06 -22.48 10.47
N ILE A 86 31.16 -21.43 11.29
CA ILE A 86 30.06 -20.46 11.49
C ILE A 86 29.66 -19.84 10.15
N TYR A 87 30.62 -19.51 9.28
CA TYR A 87 30.34 -18.93 7.97
C TYR A 87 29.53 -19.88 7.07
N PHE A 88 29.82 -21.18 7.07
CA PHE A 88 29.06 -22.17 6.31
C PHE A 88 27.68 -22.44 6.92
N LEU A 89 27.54 -22.42 8.25
CA LEU A 89 26.27 -22.66 8.93
C LEU A 89 25.37 -21.41 8.97
N LYS A 90 25.94 -20.22 8.82
CA LYS A 90 25.20 -18.96 8.92
C LYS A 90 24.20 -18.86 7.75
N PRO A 91 22.90 -18.66 8.03
CA PRO A 91 21.93 -18.43 6.96
C PRO A 91 22.29 -17.15 6.20
N ARG A 92 22.40 -17.27 4.87
CA ARG A 92 22.70 -16.13 3.97
C ARG A 92 21.47 -15.26 3.72
N LEU A 93 20.28 -15.73 4.09
CA LEU A 93 19.05 -14.97 3.95
C LEU A 93 18.96 -13.97 5.10
N MET A 94 19.30 -12.72 4.81
CA MET A 94 18.98 -11.61 5.69
C MET A 94 17.51 -11.22 5.47
N VAL A 95 16.62 -11.71 6.35
CA VAL A 95 15.24 -11.23 6.36
C VAL A 95 15.22 -9.90 7.09
N TYR A 96 14.96 -8.82 6.36
CA TYR A 96 14.73 -7.52 6.96
C TYR A 96 13.37 -7.53 7.65
N THR A 97 13.36 -7.67 8.97
CA THR A 97 12.15 -7.46 9.76
C THR A 97 12.16 -6.04 10.30
N ARG A 98 11.10 -5.29 10.02
CA ARG A 98 10.85 -4.03 10.74
C ARG A 98 10.29 -4.45 12.10
N VAL A 99 11.15 -4.50 13.10
CA VAL A 99 10.66 -4.49 14.49
C VAL A 99 10.03 -3.12 14.66
N ALA A 100 8.70 -3.08 14.80
CA ALA A 100 8.01 -1.83 15.09
C ALA A 100 8.56 -1.33 16.43
N ASP A 101 9.18 -0.15 16.41
CA ASP A 101 9.61 0.52 17.62
C ASP A 101 8.35 1.04 18.30
N ASN A 102 7.89 0.31 19.31
CA ASN A 102 6.66 0.63 20.02
C ASN A 102 6.92 1.63 21.17
N SER A 103 8.13 2.17 21.31
CA SER A 103 8.47 3.14 22.36
C SER A 103 7.51 4.32 22.38
N ASP A 104 7.15 4.83 21.20
CA ASP A 104 6.26 5.98 21.04
C ASP A 104 4.82 5.63 21.41
N LEU A 105 4.41 4.39 21.13
CA LEU A 105 3.09 3.86 21.49
C LEU A 105 2.99 3.64 23.00
N ASP A 106 4.02 3.05 23.61
CA ASP A 106 4.08 2.81 25.04
C ASP A 106 4.09 4.13 25.83
N GLU A 107 4.82 5.15 25.33
CA GLU A 107 4.77 6.50 25.89
C GLU A 107 3.38 7.12 25.76
N HIS A 108 2.72 6.98 24.61
CA HIS A 108 1.36 7.50 24.41
C HIS A 108 0.33 6.81 25.31
N LEU A 109 0.43 5.49 25.47
CA LEU A 109 -0.42 4.68 26.32
C LEU A 109 -0.22 5.02 27.80
N SER A 110 1.01 5.30 28.23
CA SER A 110 1.28 5.75 29.61
C SER A 110 0.63 7.10 29.94
N LYS A 111 0.40 7.96 28.94
CA LYS A 111 -0.26 9.27 29.07
C LYS A 111 -1.80 9.18 29.02
N LEU A 112 -2.35 8.03 28.63
CA LEU A 112 -3.79 7.79 28.53
C LEU A 112 -4.35 7.30 29.87
N THR A 113 -4.44 8.21 30.84
CA THR A 113 -5.16 7.98 32.10
C THR A 113 -6.66 7.84 31.83
N TYR A 114 -7.35 6.97 32.58
CA TYR A 114 -8.81 6.73 32.48
C TYR A 114 -9.64 8.02 32.38
N GLU A 115 -9.27 9.05 33.15
CA GLU A 115 -9.91 10.36 33.15
C GLU A 115 -9.88 11.05 31.78
N LYS A 116 -8.73 10.99 31.08
CA LYS A 116 -8.55 11.59 29.76
C LYS A 116 -9.36 10.83 28.69
N ILE A 117 -9.39 9.51 28.78
CA ILE A 117 -10.18 8.65 27.87
C ILE A 117 -11.67 8.94 28.01
N SER A 118 -12.17 9.03 29.25
CA SER A 118 -13.59 9.29 29.51
C SER A 118 -14.02 10.68 29.01
N LYS A 119 -13.16 11.69 29.18
CA LYS A 119 -13.40 13.04 28.67
C LYS A 119 -13.47 13.08 27.14
N GLU A 120 -12.49 12.46 26.48
CA GLU A 120 -12.45 12.41 25.01
C GLU A 120 -13.62 11.61 24.42
N TRP A 121 -14.06 10.54 25.09
CA TRP A 121 -15.23 9.77 24.69
C TRP A 121 -16.52 10.60 24.80
N ASN A 122 -16.70 11.33 25.90
CA ASN A 122 -17.86 12.23 26.09
C ASN A 122 -17.88 13.37 25.05
N GLU A 123 -16.72 13.93 24.71
CA GLU A 123 -16.60 14.97 23.67
C GLU A 123 -16.95 14.41 22.27
N ARG A 124 -16.51 13.19 21.94
CA ARG A 124 -16.86 12.52 20.68
C ARG A 124 -18.36 12.21 20.57
N VAL A 125 -18.99 11.77 21.67
CA VAL A 125 -20.44 11.52 21.72
C VAL A 125 -21.25 12.82 21.59
N ALA A 126 -20.78 13.92 22.18
CA ALA A 126 -21.38 15.24 22.03
C ALA A 126 -21.29 15.78 20.58
N GLN A 127 -20.17 15.53 19.90
CA GLN A 127 -20.01 15.87 18.48
C GLN A 127 -20.92 15.02 17.59
N THR A 128 -20.96 13.70 17.83
CA THR A 128 -21.78 12.76 17.03
C THR A 128 -23.27 13.09 17.12
N SER A 129 -23.77 13.45 18.31
CA SER A 129 -25.16 13.89 18.49
C SER A 129 -25.46 15.23 17.81
N THR A 130 -24.48 16.13 17.71
CA THR A 130 -24.63 17.38 16.96
C THR A 130 -24.66 17.13 15.44
N ASP A 131 -23.81 16.23 14.96
CA ASP A 131 -23.76 15.84 13.55
C ASP A 131 -25.03 15.09 13.12
N GLU A 132 -25.56 14.18 13.92
CA GLU A 132 -26.79 13.44 13.62
C GLU A 132 -27.99 14.38 13.40
N ASN A 133 -28.14 15.40 14.26
CA ASN A 133 -29.13 16.46 14.10
C ASN A 133 -28.92 17.25 12.79
N ASN A 134 -27.67 17.53 12.41
CA ASN A 134 -27.35 18.23 11.16
C ASN A 134 -27.62 17.36 9.92
N PHE A 135 -27.35 16.06 9.97
CA PHE A 135 -27.66 15.12 8.88
C PHE A 135 -29.17 14.95 8.68
N GLU A 136 -29.96 14.88 9.76
CA GLU A 136 -31.40 14.78 9.66
C GLU A 136 -32.00 16.05 9.03
N ASN A 137 -31.57 17.23 9.49
CA ASN A 137 -31.94 18.52 8.91
C ASN A 137 -31.54 18.67 7.44
N HIS A 138 -30.36 18.18 7.05
CA HIS A 138 -29.92 18.21 5.66
C HIS A 138 -30.75 17.25 4.79
N SER A 139 -31.09 16.07 5.32
CA SER A 139 -31.88 15.07 4.60
C SER A 139 -33.33 15.53 4.37
N THR A 140 -33.93 16.19 5.36
CA THR A 140 -35.29 16.74 5.26
C THR A 140 -35.34 17.92 4.28
N LYS A 141 -34.33 18.80 4.30
CA LYS A 141 -34.15 19.88 3.31
C LYS A 141 -33.98 19.34 1.89
N MET A 142 -33.16 18.30 1.70
CA MET A 142 -32.94 17.66 0.39
C MET A 142 -34.20 16.97 -0.15
N LYS A 143 -34.99 16.33 0.72
CA LYS A 143 -36.29 15.74 0.34
C LYS A 143 -37.28 16.83 -0.10
N ALA A 144 -37.37 17.92 0.64
CA ALA A 144 -38.23 19.06 0.28
C ALA A 144 -37.84 19.68 -1.06
N GLU A 145 -36.53 19.85 -1.31
CA GLU A 145 -36.03 20.41 -2.56
C GLU A 145 -36.30 19.49 -3.76
N ARG A 146 -36.11 18.17 -3.61
CA ARG A 146 -36.46 17.20 -4.65
C ARG A 146 -37.96 17.25 -4.99
N ILE A 147 -38.84 17.36 -3.99
CA ILE A 147 -40.29 17.49 -4.22
C ILE A 147 -40.58 18.77 -5.02
N ARG A 148 -39.91 19.88 -4.69
CA ARG A 148 -40.03 21.15 -5.40
C ARG A 148 -39.60 21.04 -6.87
N GLN A 149 -38.44 20.42 -7.12
CA GLN A 149 -37.91 20.21 -8.47
C GLN A 149 -38.80 19.27 -9.31
N LEU A 150 -39.38 18.25 -8.68
CA LEU A 150 -40.37 17.39 -9.35
C LEU A 150 -41.62 18.17 -9.75
N GLY A 151 -42.10 19.09 -8.90
CA GLY A 151 -43.21 19.98 -9.25
C GLY A 151 -42.92 20.85 -10.49
N ILE A 152 -41.72 21.43 -10.57
CA ILE A 152 -41.29 22.26 -11.70
C ILE A 152 -41.19 21.42 -12.99
N THR A 153 -40.63 20.21 -12.91
CA THR A 153 -40.46 19.36 -14.10
C THR A 153 -41.80 18.82 -14.63
N ILE A 154 -42.76 18.54 -13.75
CA ILE A 154 -44.13 18.15 -14.16
C ILE A 154 -44.83 19.31 -14.88
N ASP A 155 -44.73 20.54 -14.37
CA ASP A 155 -45.32 21.72 -15.02
C ASP A 155 -44.72 21.95 -16.43
N VAL A 156 -43.39 21.93 -16.54
CA VAL A 156 -42.69 22.07 -17.83
C VAL A 156 -43.07 20.94 -18.79
N GLY A 157 -43.18 19.70 -18.29
CA GLY A 157 -43.63 18.55 -19.08
C GLY A 157 -45.04 18.74 -19.63
N GLN A 158 -45.98 19.18 -18.79
CA GLN A 158 -47.34 19.49 -19.22
C GLN A 158 -47.37 20.62 -20.27
N ARG A 159 -46.60 21.69 -20.06
CA ARG A 159 -46.53 22.82 -21.00
C ARG A 159 -45.94 22.43 -22.35
N ASN A 160 -44.90 21.59 -22.35
CA ASN A 160 -44.29 21.08 -23.58
C ASN A 160 -45.24 20.14 -24.34
N ALA A 161 -45.96 19.27 -23.61
CA ALA A 161 -46.99 18.42 -24.20
C ALA A 161 -48.10 19.27 -24.84
N LEU A 162 -48.60 20.28 -24.12
CA LEU A 162 -49.59 21.22 -24.66
C LEU A 162 -49.07 21.95 -25.90
N GLN A 163 -47.81 22.39 -25.90
CA GLN A 163 -47.21 23.06 -27.05
C GLN A 163 -47.08 22.13 -28.25
N SER A 164 -46.76 20.86 -28.04
CA SER A 164 -46.67 19.86 -29.10
C SER A 164 -48.04 19.55 -29.72
N VAL A 165 -49.08 19.44 -28.89
CA VAL A 165 -50.46 19.28 -29.34
C VAL A 165 -50.87 20.50 -30.16
N MET A 166 -50.62 21.72 -29.66
CA MET A 166 -50.91 22.94 -30.40
C MET A 166 -50.16 23.00 -31.74
N LYS A 167 -48.87 22.64 -31.78
CA LYS A 167 -48.10 22.59 -33.04
C LYS A 167 -48.69 21.61 -34.03
N ASN A 168 -49.08 20.42 -33.58
CA ASN A 168 -49.68 19.40 -34.44
C ASN A 168 -51.07 19.83 -34.94
N THR A 169 -51.89 20.44 -34.07
CA THR A 169 -53.17 21.01 -34.46
C THR A 169 -52.98 22.09 -35.53
N VAL A 170 -52.01 23.01 -35.33
CA VAL A 170 -51.69 24.05 -36.33
C VAL A 170 -51.14 23.46 -37.63
N ALA A 171 -50.29 22.43 -37.57
CA ALA A 171 -49.76 21.77 -38.77
C ALA A 171 -50.88 21.08 -39.57
N ASN A 172 -51.83 20.44 -38.88
CA ASN A 172 -53.00 19.84 -39.50
C ASN A 172 -53.91 20.92 -40.11
N GLU A 173 -54.17 22.02 -39.41
CA GLU A 173 -54.92 23.15 -39.95
C GLU A 173 -54.24 23.73 -41.21
N ILE A 174 -52.92 23.88 -41.21
CA ILE A 174 -52.14 24.38 -42.36
C ILE A 174 -52.22 23.39 -43.54
N SER A 175 -52.06 22.09 -43.29
CA SER A 175 -52.15 21.07 -44.35
C SER A 175 -53.55 20.98 -44.95
N GLN A 176 -54.59 21.14 -44.13
CA GLN A 176 -55.97 21.20 -44.62
C GLN A 176 -56.20 22.48 -45.42
N ASN A 177 -55.67 23.62 -44.96
CA ASN A 177 -55.76 24.88 -45.69
C ASN A 177 -54.96 24.88 -47.01
N SER A 178 -53.81 24.22 -47.07
CA SER A 178 -53.03 24.08 -48.32
C SER A 178 -53.73 23.17 -49.31
N LEU A 179 -54.33 22.07 -48.86
CA LEU A 179 -55.20 21.22 -49.67
C LEU A 179 -56.42 22.01 -50.21
N ASN A 180 -57.06 22.80 -49.34
CA ASN A 180 -58.16 23.67 -49.73
C ASN A 180 -57.75 24.84 -50.64
N ALA A 181 -56.47 25.24 -50.64
CA ALA A 181 -55.89 26.25 -51.53
C ALA A 181 -55.37 25.68 -52.87
N MET A 182 -55.16 24.35 -52.95
CA MET A 182 -54.73 23.61 -54.14
C MET A 182 -55.90 23.16 -55.03
N LEU A 183 -57.08 22.98 -54.45
CA LEU A 183 -58.29 23.08 -55.25
C LEU A 183 -58.28 24.49 -55.87
N PRO A 184 -58.58 24.65 -57.17
CA PRO A 184 -58.80 25.96 -57.70
C PRO A 184 -59.84 26.63 -56.82
N GLN A 185 -59.39 27.62 -56.05
CA GLN A 185 -60.30 28.68 -55.72
C GLN A 185 -60.77 29.21 -57.05
N ASN A 186 -62.08 29.10 -57.23
CA ASN A 186 -62.78 30.22 -57.79
C ASN A 186 -62.39 31.45 -56.95
N GLN A 187 -61.44 32.19 -57.53
CA GLN A 187 -60.83 33.46 -57.13
C GLN A 187 -61.31 34.03 -55.81
N ASN A 188 -60.57 33.87 -54.70
CA ASN A 188 -60.60 34.83 -53.57
C ASN A 188 -59.40 34.70 -52.61
N HIS A 189 -58.20 34.37 -53.10
CA HIS A 189 -56.98 34.19 -52.28
C HIS A 189 -56.42 35.45 -51.58
N ARG A 190 -57.13 36.59 -51.56
CA ARG A 190 -56.64 37.80 -50.88
C ARG A 190 -56.90 37.83 -49.36
N TYR A 191 -57.73 36.93 -48.82
CA TYR A 191 -58.13 36.96 -47.40
C TYR A 191 -57.44 35.91 -46.51
N THR A 192 -56.89 34.85 -47.10
CA THR A 192 -56.32 33.73 -46.32
C THR A 192 -54.89 33.98 -45.85
N GLN A 193 -54.14 34.85 -46.53
CA GLN A 193 -52.77 35.17 -46.12
C GLN A 193 -52.69 36.11 -44.91
N SER A 194 -53.68 37.00 -44.70
CA SER A 194 -53.62 38.00 -43.62
C SER A 194 -53.77 37.41 -42.22
N LEU A 195 -54.48 36.27 -42.06
CA LEU A 195 -54.62 35.58 -40.77
C LEU A 195 -53.34 34.84 -40.35
N LEU A 196 -52.52 34.38 -41.30
CA LEU A 196 -51.30 33.62 -41.03
C LEU A 196 -50.15 34.52 -40.57
N ILE A 197 -50.12 35.78 -41.00
CA ILE A 197 -49.07 36.74 -40.63
C ILE A 197 -49.19 37.09 -39.14
N ASN A 198 -50.40 37.23 -38.60
CA ASN A 198 -50.61 37.60 -37.19
C ASN A 198 -50.20 36.47 -36.22
N LYS A 199 -50.31 35.20 -36.62
CA LYS A 199 -49.98 34.05 -35.75
C LYS A 199 -48.46 33.83 -35.62
N ARG A 200 -47.64 34.29 -36.57
CA ARG A 200 -46.17 34.11 -36.55
C ARG A 200 -45.44 34.94 -35.50
N GLU A 201 -46.00 36.05 -35.03
CA GLU A 201 -45.32 36.93 -34.07
C GLU A 201 -45.26 36.37 -32.64
N THR A 202 -46.02 35.32 -32.33
CA THR A 202 -46.08 34.71 -30.98
C THR A 202 -44.91 33.79 -30.64
N ILE A 203 -44.01 33.52 -31.59
CA ILE A 203 -42.87 32.62 -31.38
C ILE A 203 -41.58 33.44 -31.28
N LYS A 204 -41.36 34.07 -30.12
CA LYS A 204 -40.00 34.38 -29.65
C LYS A 204 -39.50 33.21 -28.80
N PRO A 205 -38.33 32.60 -29.09
CA PRO A 205 -37.74 31.62 -28.20
C PRO A 205 -37.28 32.33 -26.92
N ILE A 206 -37.88 31.97 -25.78
CA ILE A 206 -37.55 32.53 -24.46
C ILE A 206 -36.44 31.68 -23.84
N GLU A 207 -35.22 31.81 -24.34
CA GLU A 207 -34.01 31.38 -23.59
C GLU A 207 -33.67 32.38 -22.48
N SER A 208 -34.27 33.58 -22.47
CA SER A 208 -33.92 34.68 -21.57
C SER A 208 -34.62 34.70 -20.21
N GLU A 209 -35.62 33.84 -19.96
CA GLU A 209 -36.42 33.88 -18.71
C GLU A 209 -35.98 32.82 -17.68
N VAL A 210 -35.21 31.81 -18.10
CA VAL A 210 -34.56 30.86 -17.17
C VAL A 210 -33.37 31.52 -16.43
N ALA A 211 -32.78 32.58 -16.99
CA ALA A 211 -31.63 33.27 -16.41
C ALA A 211 -31.98 34.22 -15.24
N ASN A 212 -33.26 34.40 -14.90
CA ASN A 212 -33.70 35.45 -13.97
C ASN A 212 -34.50 34.92 -12.76
N ILE A 213 -34.12 33.73 -12.26
CA ILE A 213 -34.56 33.26 -10.94
C ILE A 213 -33.53 33.80 -9.92
N PRO A 214 -33.90 34.69 -8.99
CA PRO A 214 -32.94 35.23 -8.03
C PRO A 214 -32.43 34.11 -7.11
N GLU A 215 -31.11 33.93 -7.05
CA GLU A 215 -30.45 33.12 -6.03
C GLU A 215 -30.77 33.74 -4.67
N THR A 216 -31.67 33.12 -3.91
CA THR A 216 -31.89 33.51 -2.52
C THR A 216 -30.71 33.03 -1.69
N ASN A 217 -29.76 33.94 -1.46
CA ASN A 217 -28.68 33.82 -0.48
C ASN A 217 -29.28 33.62 0.92
N TYR A 218 -29.10 32.43 1.47
CA TYR A 218 -29.24 32.20 2.91
C TYR A 218 -28.05 31.37 3.41
N PHE A 219 -26.88 32.01 3.36
CA PHE A 219 -25.74 31.72 4.22
C PHE A 219 -25.48 32.99 5.04
N GLU A 220 -26.33 33.26 6.02
CA GLU A 220 -26.00 34.11 7.17
C GLU A 220 -26.06 33.22 8.43
N GLU A 221 -24.87 32.81 8.85
CA GLU A 221 -24.33 32.84 10.21
C GLU A 221 -25.31 32.69 11.41
N LYS A 222 -25.22 31.55 12.12
CA LYS A 222 -24.73 31.48 13.51
C LYS A 222 -24.55 30.05 13.99
#